data_AF-A0A833W1E5-F1
#
_entry.id   AF-A0A833W1E5-F1
#
_cell.length_a   1.000
_cell.length_b   1.000
_cell.length_c   1.000
_cell.angle_alpha   90.00
_cell.angle_beta   90.00
_cell.angle_gamma   90.00
#
_symmetry.space_group_name_H-M   'P 1'
#
loop_
_entity.id
_entity.type
_entity.pdbx_description
1 polymer ?
#
loop_
_entity_poly.entity_id
_entity_poly.type
_entity_poly.pdbx_seq_one_letter_code
_entity_poly.pdbx_strand_id
1 'polypeptide(L)'
;MTVKTPPTQQRSSATRLAGKDIAGISRVVSKSELNRIKQRSIILTDAAAQQLKLAREAQQAVSRHESEERKRRMMEKEIEVRARREQSAMEMELEAERKALLTGNEMINNQHLESLRKIHSLAIAATGYQLCDGLKEHQKGRKVTETRYNNIHDSLMERDRRRDIQKRKDADVEAHAKRMEARQVLEEQITERHKQSIREEEAKDIEAQKILKIYKQYEVEEQRKYEQHLEKQKETMRQVAQTNEQIKSMKEQMAIRNKKEEMAAAAYLRKKALEEEAKLQEEARIRKSEELRTAKLRAQQEKAQDKQAIQDEFRAKKAYEETEKNTRLREKRDKERKIALMQSILQDRKKQEAFHVEHAQRMRALDANTDRIGQQKDEREYQRLKAVEAAAKERDHNHGDLLQQQIELNEQRRMKAKMFEQNDAKFLQKKAMKESILAEKVRLDTLQKLEKRGVPEEYLRDLRRMKINESNA
;
A
#
# COMPACT_ATOMS: atom_id res chain seq x y z
N MET A 1 -1.86 61.78 -24.21
CA MET A 1 -0.99 62.88 -23.72
C MET A 1 -0.22 63.48 -24.89
N THR A 2 0.17 64.74 -24.80
CA THR A 2 0.68 65.55 -25.93
C THR A 2 2.05 65.09 -26.44
N VAL A 3 2.13 64.73 -27.72
CA VAL A 3 3.39 64.48 -28.41
C VAL A 3 4.12 65.82 -28.59
N LYS A 4 5.21 66.03 -27.85
CA LYS A 4 6.10 67.19 -28.06
C LYS A 4 6.98 66.93 -29.26
N THR A 5 6.64 67.55 -30.39
CA THR A 5 7.52 67.65 -31.56
C THR A 5 8.78 68.47 -31.23
N PRO A 6 9.95 68.13 -31.80
CA PRO A 6 11.14 68.97 -31.67
C PRO A 6 10.97 70.27 -32.48
N PRO A 7 11.59 71.39 -32.06
CA PRO A 7 11.45 72.67 -32.75
C PRO A 7 12.08 72.60 -34.14
N THR A 8 11.28 72.91 -35.15
CA THR A 8 11.73 73.00 -36.55
C THR A 8 12.81 74.08 -36.68
N GLN A 9 13.98 73.71 -37.17
CA GLN A 9 15.02 74.69 -37.51
C GLN A 9 14.48 75.62 -38.61
N GLN A 10 14.34 76.91 -38.30
CA GLN A 10 14.00 77.91 -39.29
C GLN A 10 15.13 77.98 -40.32
N ARG A 11 14.85 77.54 -41.56
CA ARG A 11 15.74 77.77 -42.70
C ARG A 11 15.74 79.27 -42.97
N SER A 12 16.85 79.95 -42.68
CA SER A 12 17.05 81.35 -43.07
C SER A 12 17.09 81.44 -44.59
N SER A 13 16.01 81.96 -45.18
CA SER A 13 15.95 82.33 -46.59
C SER A 13 16.93 83.49 -46.85
N ALA A 14 18.11 83.16 -47.36
CA ALA A 14 19.10 84.14 -47.80
C ALA A 14 18.66 84.80 -49.12
N THR A 15 17.64 85.65 -49.04
CA THR A 15 17.17 86.45 -50.17
C THR A 15 18.25 87.47 -50.52
N ARG A 16 18.76 87.42 -51.75
CA ARG A 16 19.73 88.40 -52.25
C ARG A 16 19.05 89.76 -52.38
N LEU A 17 19.35 90.68 -51.46
CA LEU A 17 19.15 92.12 -51.69
C LEU A 17 20.53 92.75 -51.87
N ALA A 18 20.89 92.95 -53.13
CA ALA A 18 22.06 93.72 -53.50
C ALA A 18 21.71 95.22 -53.47
N GLY A 19 22.55 96.02 -52.81
CA GLY A 19 22.68 97.45 -53.08
C GLY A 19 21.56 98.38 -52.61
N LYS A 20 21.52 98.67 -51.30
CA LYS A 20 21.29 100.04 -50.83
C LYS A 20 21.99 100.28 -49.48
N ASP A 21 22.44 101.51 -49.29
CA ASP A 21 22.77 102.16 -48.01
C ASP A 21 23.97 101.61 -47.18
N ILE A 22 25.18 101.86 -47.69
CA ILE A 22 26.39 101.96 -46.86
C ILE A 22 26.63 103.45 -46.55
N ALA A 23 26.09 103.94 -45.42
CA ALA A 23 26.50 105.20 -44.82
C ALA A 23 26.18 105.26 -43.31
N GLY A 24 27.21 105.24 -42.46
CA GLY A 24 27.18 106.01 -41.20
C GLY A 24 26.40 105.49 -39.98
N ILE A 25 26.51 104.20 -39.60
CA ILE A 25 26.11 103.76 -38.24
C ILE A 25 27.34 103.27 -37.45
N SER A 26 27.80 104.08 -36.50
CA SER A 26 28.84 103.69 -35.52
C SER A 26 28.26 102.68 -34.54
N ARG A 27 28.41 101.39 -34.86
CA ARG A 27 27.95 100.30 -33.99
C ARG A 27 28.99 100.02 -32.91
N VAL A 28 28.78 100.59 -31.72
CA VAL A 28 29.62 100.37 -30.54
C VAL A 28 29.61 98.88 -30.18
N VAL A 29 30.71 98.19 -30.50
CA VAL A 29 30.90 96.76 -30.18
C VAL A 29 31.10 96.62 -28.68
N SER A 30 30.25 95.83 -28.03
CA SER A 30 30.35 95.59 -26.58
C SER A 30 31.69 94.90 -26.23
N LYS A 31 32.23 95.11 -25.01
CA LYS A 31 33.48 94.45 -24.58
C LYS A 31 33.42 92.92 -24.70
N SER A 32 32.24 92.33 -24.49
CA SER A 32 31.98 90.89 -24.68
C SER A 32 32.02 90.47 -26.16
N GLU A 33 31.40 91.23 -27.07
CA GLU A 33 31.52 90.98 -28.52
C GLU A 33 32.93 91.21 -29.03
N LEU A 34 33.64 92.24 -28.55
CA LEU A 34 35.02 92.54 -28.93
C LEU A 34 35.97 91.43 -28.47
N ASN A 35 35.78 90.89 -27.26
CA ASN A 35 36.51 89.71 -26.79
C ASN A 35 36.13 88.45 -27.58
N ARG A 36 34.85 88.27 -27.93
CA ARG A 36 34.37 87.16 -28.79
C ARG A 36 34.95 87.22 -30.21
N ILE A 37 35.11 88.43 -30.77
CA ILE A 37 35.77 88.66 -32.06
C ILE A 37 37.25 88.33 -31.92
N LYS A 38 37.95 88.87 -30.92
CA LYS A 38 39.36 88.57 -30.63
C LYS A 38 39.63 87.07 -30.45
N GLN A 39 38.76 86.35 -29.74
CA GLN A 39 38.88 84.90 -29.56
C GLN A 39 38.61 84.11 -30.85
N ARG A 40 37.77 84.63 -31.75
CA ARG A 40 37.49 84.02 -33.07
C ARG A 40 38.53 84.36 -34.14
N SER A 41 39.27 85.46 -33.97
CA SER A 41 40.31 85.90 -34.91
C SER A 41 41.69 85.31 -34.61
N ILE A 42 41.84 84.50 -33.56
CA ILE A 42 43.08 83.74 -33.32
C ILE A 42 43.14 82.61 -34.35
N ILE A 43 44.15 82.66 -35.22
CA ILE A 43 44.49 81.57 -36.13
C ILE A 43 45.08 80.45 -35.28
N LEU A 44 44.25 79.49 -34.90
CA LEU A 44 44.67 78.28 -34.19
C LEU A 44 45.47 77.41 -35.15
N THR A 45 46.63 76.92 -34.71
CA THR A 45 47.31 75.81 -35.38
C THR A 45 46.49 74.54 -35.25
N ASP A 46 46.56 73.62 -36.23
CA ASP A 46 45.74 72.40 -36.25
C ASP A 46 45.88 71.56 -34.97
N ALA A 47 47.09 71.52 -34.40
CA ALA A 47 47.35 70.87 -33.11
C ALA A 47 46.58 71.52 -31.94
N ALA A 48 46.52 72.85 -31.88
CA ALA A 48 45.76 73.57 -30.85
C ALA A 48 44.24 73.41 -31.06
N ALA A 49 43.77 73.39 -32.31
CA ALA A 49 42.37 73.12 -32.64
C ALA A 49 41.95 71.70 -32.23
N GLN A 50 42.80 70.69 -32.45
CA GLN A 50 42.58 69.31 -32.01
C GLN A 50 42.55 69.20 -30.47
N GLN A 51 43.50 69.81 -29.75
CA GLN A 51 43.50 69.80 -28.28
C GLN A 51 42.24 70.46 -27.69
N LEU A 52 41.79 71.57 -28.26
CA LEU A 52 40.58 72.28 -27.81
C LEU A 52 39.31 71.45 -28.12
N LYS A 53 39.29 70.72 -29.25
CA LYS A 53 38.24 69.75 -29.56
C LYS A 53 38.21 68.60 -28.54
N LEU A 54 39.36 67.97 -28.26
CA LEU A 54 39.48 66.89 -27.29
C LEU A 54 39.09 67.33 -25.87
N ALA A 55 39.50 68.52 -25.43
CA ALA A 55 39.12 69.08 -24.13
C ALA A 55 37.60 69.32 -24.04
N ARG A 56 36.97 69.79 -25.13
CA ARG A 56 35.52 69.98 -25.23
C ARG A 56 34.76 68.65 -25.27
N GLU A 57 35.31 67.63 -25.93
CA GLU A 57 34.76 66.27 -25.96
C GLU A 57 34.86 65.60 -24.58
N ALA A 58 35.98 65.77 -23.87
CA ALA A 58 36.15 65.30 -22.49
C ALA A 58 35.15 65.97 -21.51
N GLN A 59 34.98 67.30 -21.59
CA GLN A 59 33.97 68.01 -20.78
C GLN A 59 32.54 67.55 -21.10
N GLN A 60 32.22 67.29 -22.37
CA GLN A 60 30.93 66.71 -22.76
C GLN A 60 30.77 65.27 -22.27
N ALA A 61 31.83 64.47 -22.27
CA ALA A 61 31.82 63.09 -21.77
C ALA A 61 31.52 63.05 -20.26
N VAL A 62 32.14 63.92 -19.46
CA VAL A 62 31.85 64.04 -18.01
C VAL A 62 30.38 64.43 -17.77
N SER A 63 29.87 65.45 -18.47
CA SER A 63 28.47 65.87 -18.34
C SER A 63 27.46 64.80 -18.80
N ARG A 64 27.79 64.04 -19.84
CA ARG A 64 27.00 62.87 -20.27
C ARG A 64 27.01 61.76 -19.22
N HIS A 65 28.18 61.45 -18.65
CA HIS A 65 28.34 60.44 -17.59
C HIS A 65 27.45 60.75 -16.38
N GLU A 66 27.46 61.99 -15.88
CA GLU A 66 26.56 62.41 -14.79
C GLU A 66 25.06 62.32 -15.15
N SER A 67 24.71 62.54 -16.42
CA SER A 67 23.33 62.37 -16.91
C SER A 67 22.95 60.89 -17.01
N GLU A 68 23.87 60.03 -17.44
CA GLU A 68 23.68 58.58 -17.53
C GLU A 68 23.60 57.93 -16.15
N GLU A 69 24.44 58.32 -15.18
CA GLU A 69 24.29 57.87 -13.80
C GLU A 69 22.95 58.27 -13.19
N ARG A 70 22.50 59.51 -13.39
CA ARG A 70 21.17 59.95 -12.93
C ARG A 70 20.04 59.11 -13.57
N LYS A 71 20.16 58.77 -14.85
CA LYS A 71 19.23 57.85 -15.53
C LYS A 71 19.29 56.43 -14.92
N ARG A 72 20.48 55.86 -14.69
CA ARG A 72 20.65 54.54 -14.06
C ARG A 72 20.00 54.49 -12.68
N ARG A 73 20.29 55.46 -11.81
CA ARG A 73 19.68 55.56 -10.47
C ARG A 73 18.16 55.75 -10.49
N MET A 74 17.61 56.39 -11.53
CA MET A 74 16.15 56.49 -11.73
C MET A 74 15.55 55.15 -12.19
N MET A 75 16.20 54.45 -13.13
CA MET A 75 15.78 53.12 -13.59
C MET A 75 15.83 52.08 -12.47
N GLU A 76 16.89 52.09 -11.64
CA GLU A 76 17.02 51.22 -10.45
C GLU A 76 15.85 51.44 -9.48
N LYS A 77 15.54 52.70 -9.14
CA LYS A 77 14.38 53.05 -8.31
C LYS A 77 13.05 52.65 -8.94
N GLU A 78 12.90 52.75 -10.26
CA GLU A 78 11.69 52.31 -10.96
C GLU A 78 11.51 50.79 -10.88
N ILE A 79 12.61 50.02 -11.02
CA ILE A 79 12.63 48.57 -10.85
C ILE A 79 12.28 48.19 -9.41
N GLU A 80 12.84 48.86 -8.40
CA GLU A 80 12.48 48.63 -6.99
C GLU A 80 11.00 48.93 -6.70
N VAL A 81 10.48 50.06 -7.17
CA VAL A 81 9.06 50.43 -7.01
C VAL A 81 8.16 49.42 -7.72
N ARG A 82 8.55 48.92 -8.89
CA ARG A 82 7.83 47.87 -9.61
C ARG A 82 7.84 46.55 -8.83
N ALA A 83 8.99 46.12 -8.32
CA ALA A 83 9.11 44.90 -7.51
C ALA A 83 8.25 44.97 -6.24
N ARG A 84 8.24 46.12 -5.53
CA ARG A 84 7.36 46.32 -4.36
C ARG A 84 5.87 46.30 -4.72
N ARG A 85 5.48 46.83 -5.89
CA ARG A 85 4.10 46.74 -6.39
C ARG A 85 3.70 45.31 -6.75
N GLU A 86 4.60 44.54 -7.38
CA GLU A 86 4.39 43.12 -7.69
C GLU A 86 4.25 42.29 -6.39
N GLN A 87 5.10 42.53 -5.39
CA GLN A 87 5.02 41.90 -4.07
C GLN A 87 3.69 42.25 -3.37
N SER A 88 3.34 43.53 -3.27
CA SER A 88 2.08 43.96 -2.66
C SER A 88 0.84 43.41 -3.38
N ALA A 89 0.86 43.30 -4.70
CA ALA A 89 -0.22 42.66 -5.47
C ALA A 89 -0.32 41.16 -5.17
N MET A 90 0.82 40.46 -5.08
CA MET A 90 0.87 39.04 -4.72
C MET A 90 0.37 38.80 -3.28
N GLU A 91 0.76 39.65 -2.33
CA GLU A 91 0.27 39.59 -0.94
C GLU A 91 -1.24 39.83 -0.86
N MET A 92 -1.78 40.84 -1.56
CA MET A 92 -3.23 41.08 -1.62
C MET A 92 -4.01 39.90 -2.21
N GLU A 93 -3.48 39.24 -3.24
CA GLU A 93 -4.09 38.01 -3.78
C GLU A 93 -4.09 36.87 -2.74
N LEU A 94 -2.95 36.62 -2.08
CA LEU A 94 -2.85 35.57 -1.06
C LEU A 94 -3.72 35.88 0.17
N GLU A 95 -3.91 37.16 0.53
CA GLU A 95 -4.86 37.57 1.56
C GLU A 95 -6.32 37.39 1.13
N ALA A 96 -6.67 37.74 -0.11
CA ALA A 96 -8.00 37.49 -0.66
C ALA A 96 -8.30 35.99 -0.65
N GLU A 97 -7.32 35.15 -1.00
CA GLU A 97 -7.43 33.70 -0.90
C GLU A 97 -7.56 33.23 0.53
N ARG A 98 -6.78 33.75 1.50
CA ARG A 98 -6.98 33.43 2.94
C ARG A 98 -8.41 33.74 3.41
N LYS A 99 -9.00 34.84 2.93
CA LYS A 99 -10.36 35.31 3.30
C LYS A 99 -11.48 34.59 2.53
N ALA A 100 -11.21 34.00 1.36
CA ALA A 100 -12.19 33.28 0.57
C ALA A 100 -12.76 32.05 1.33
N LEU A 101 -14.04 31.75 1.15
CA LEU A 101 -14.67 30.58 1.76
C LEU A 101 -14.17 29.29 1.08
N LEU A 102 -13.86 28.27 1.89
CA LEU A 102 -13.46 26.96 1.40
C LEU A 102 -14.64 26.29 0.66
N THR A 103 -14.46 26.02 -0.62
CA THR A 103 -15.49 25.41 -1.48
C THR A 103 -15.25 23.90 -1.61
N GLY A 104 -16.32 23.09 -1.63
CA GLY A 104 -16.20 21.63 -1.75
C GLY A 104 -15.40 21.15 -2.96
N ASN A 105 -15.50 21.87 -4.09
CA ASN A 105 -14.73 21.61 -5.31
C ASN A 105 -13.22 21.81 -5.09
N GLU A 106 -12.80 22.78 -4.27
CA GLU A 106 -11.38 23.02 -3.97
C GLU A 106 -10.80 21.85 -3.17
N MET A 107 -11.57 21.26 -2.26
CA MET A 107 -11.15 20.05 -1.54
C MET A 107 -11.00 18.86 -2.48
N ILE A 108 -11.92 18.66 -3.43
CA ILE A 108 -11.90 17.54 -4.38
C ILE A 108 -10.73 17.66 -5.35
N ASN A 109 -10.55 18.82 -5.98
CA ASN A 109 -9.50 19.05 -6.96
C ASN A 109 -8.08 18.85 -6.37
N ASN A 110 -7.92 19.15 -5.08
CA ASN A 110 -6.63 19.13 -4.39
C ASN A 110 -6.39 17.86 -3.54
N GLN A 111 -7.22 16.80 -3.63
CA GLN A 111 -7.00 15.53 -2.91
C GLN A 111 -5.64 14.84 -3.19
N HIS A 112 -4.91 15.29 -4.20
CA HIS A 112 -3.57 14.82 -4.52
C HIS A 112 -2.49 15.38 -3.57
N LEU A 113 -2.74 16.53 -2.94
CA LEU A 113 -1.85 17.19 -1.99
C LEU A 113 -1.57 16.31 -0.76
N GLU A 114 -0.29 16.17 -0.39
CA GLU A 114 0.13 15.32 0.73
C GLU A 114 -0.37 15.88 2.08
N SER A 115 -0.33 17.21 2.22
CA SER A 115 -0.91 17.94 3.36
C SER A 115 -2.36 17.54 3.63
N LEU A 116 -3.22 17.58 2.60
CA LEU A 116 -4.64 17.26 2.70
C LEU A 116 -4.89 15.78 3.03
N ARG A 117 -4.11 14.86 2.44
CA ARG A 117 -4.17 13.42 2.78
C ARG A 117 -3.79 13.15 4.23
N LYS A 118 -2.75 13.84 4.72
CA LYS A 118 -2.31 13.72 6.11
C LYS A 118 -3.33 14.28 7.10
N ILE A 119 -3.93 15.43 6.81
CA ILE A 119 -5.07 15.99 7.56
C ILE A 119 -6.22 14.98 7.63
N HIS A 120 -6.59 14.38 6.51
CA HIS A 120 -7.67 13.38 6.45
C HIS A 120 -7.33 12.12 7.27
N SER A 121 -6.10 11.61 7.18
CA SER A 121 -5.63 10.46 7.97
C SER A 121 -5.70 10.73 9.47
N LEU A 122 -5.22 11.89 9.93
CA LEU A 122 -5.31 12.30 11.34
C LEU A 122 -6.75 12.48 11.81
N ALA A 123 -7.63 13.03 10.97
CA ALA A 123 -9.05 13.17 11.27
C ALA A 123 -9.75 11.80 11.43
N ILE A 124 -9.44 10.83 10.55
CA ILE A 124 -9.93 9.45 10.69
C ILE A 124 -9.42 8.84 11.99
N ALA A 125 -8.13 8.92 12.27
CA ALA A 125 -7.53 8.37 13.49
C ALA A 125 -8.20 8.92 14.76
N ALA A 126 -8.42 10.23 14.83
CA ALA A 126 -9.09 10.88 15.96
C ALA A 126 -10.53 10.38 16.18
N THR A 127 -11.32 10.23 15.10
CA THR A 127 -12.66 9.62 15.19
C THR A 127 -12.62 8.13 15.54
N GLY A 128 -11.59 7.41 15.09
CA GLY A 128 -11.37 6.00 15.41
C GLY A 128 -11.09 5.77 16.89
N TYR A 129 -10.24 6.61 17.50
CA TYR A 129 -9.95 6.55 18.94
C TYR A 129 -11.18 6.88 19.79
N GLN A 130 -11.94 7.94 19.44
CA GLN A 130 -13.22 8.26 20.09
C GLN A 130 -14.19 7.06 20.06
N LEU A 131 -14.34 6.43 18.89
CA LEU A 131 -15.22 5.26 18.73
C LEU A 131 -14.73 4.06 19.55
N CYS A 132 -13.43 3.81 19.59
CA CYS A 132 -12.84 2.73 20.37
C CYS A 132 -13.12 2.91 21.87
N ASP A 133 -13.04 4.13 22.39
CA ASP A 133 -13.28 4.39 23.82
C ASP A 133 -14.76 4.31 24.18
N GLY A 134 -15.67 4.81 23.33
CA GLY A 134 -17.10 4.54 23.46
C GLY A 134 -17.46 3.04 23.44
N LEU A 135 -16.80 2.26 22.57
CA LEU A 135 -16.96 0.79 22.54
C LEU A 135 -16.43 0.11 23.81
N LYS A 136 -15.33 0.59 24.41
CA LYS A 136 -14.82 0.10 25.71
C LYS A 136 -15.82 0.39 26.83
N GLU A 137 -16.43 1.57 26.86
CA GLU A 137 -17.46 1.93 27.85
C GLU A 137 -18.71 1.06 27.70
N HIS A 138 -19.21 0.89 26.48
CA HIS A 138 -20.32 -0.05 26.21
C HIS A 138 -19.96 -1.49 26.62
N GLN A 139 -18.72 -1.95 26.39
CA GLN A 139 -18.29 -3.28 26.82
C GLN A 139 -18.26 -3.40 28.36
N LYS A 140 -17.79 -2.37 29.08
CA LYS A 140 -17.85 -2.32 30.56
C LYS A 140 -19.30 -2.40 31.05
N GLY A 141 -20.20 -1.62 30.45
CA GLY A 141 -21.63 -1.64 30.78
C GLY A 141 -22.29 -3.00 30.55
N ARG A 142 -21.96 -3.67 29.43
CA ARG A 142 -22.41 -5.05 29.17
C ARG A 142 -21.91 -6.02 30.24
N LYS A 143 -20.61 -5.99 30.57
CA LYS A 143 -20.03 -6.85 31.63
C LYS A 143 -20.70 -6.65 32.99
N VAL A 144 -20.99 -5.41 33.39
CA VAL A 144 -21.72 -5.11 34.65
C VAL A 144 -23.15 -5.64 34.62
N THR A 145 -23.80 -5.63 33.45
CA THR A 145 -25.16 -6.17 33.28
C THR A 145 -25.15 -7.70 33.34
N GLU A 146 -24.16 -8.32 32.69
CA GLU A 146 -23.94 -9.78 32.66
C GLU A 146 -23.59 -10.33 34.05
N THR A 147 -22.68 -9.70 34.80
CA THR A 147 -22.37 -10.12 36.17
C THR A 147 -23.57 -9.96 37.09
N ARG A 148 -24.38 -8.89 36.94
CA ARG A 148 -25.63 -8.74 37.68
C ARG A 148 -26.62 -9.87 37.37
N TYR A 149 -26.76 -10.24 36.09
CA TYR A 149 -27.63 -11.34 35.67
C TYR A 149 -27.17 -12.69 36.25
N ASN A 150 -25.87 -12.99 36.14
CA ASN A 150 -25.29 -14.21 36.68
C ASN A 150 -25.47 -14.31 38.19
N ASN A 151 -25.19 -13.23 38.95
CA ASN A 151 -25.40 -13.20 40.40
C ASN A 151 -26.87 -13.48 40.80
N ILE A 152 -27.85 -13.01 40.02
CA ILE A 152 -29.28 -13.30 40.24
C ILE A 152 -29.56 -14.79 39.97
N HIS A 153 -28.98 -15.35 38.91
CA HIS A 153 -29.15 -16.75 38.53
C HIS A 153 -28.52 -17.71 39.56
N ASP A 154 -27.30 -17.42 40.02
CA ASP A 154 -26.61 -18.18 41.06
C ASP A 154 -27.38 -18.15 42.39
N SER A 155 -27.95 -16.99 42.75
CA SER A 155 -28.82 -16.85 43.93
C SER A 155 -30.11 -17.67 43.80
N LEU A 156 -30.68 -17.77 42.61
CA LEU A 156 -31.84 -18.63 42.34
C LEU A 156 -31.48 -20.11 42.46
N MET A 157 -30.38 -20.55 41.83
CA MET A 157 -29.90 -21.93 41.90
C MET A 157 -29.56 -22.35 43.33
N GLU A 158 -28.90 -21.51 44.11
CA GLU A 158 -28.57 -21.78 45.51
C GLU A 158 -29.83 -21.87 46.39
N ARG A 159 -30.86 -21.06 46.12
CA ARG A 159 -32.16 -21.17 46.79
C ARG A 159 -32.84 -22.50 46.47
N ASP A 160 -32.77 -22.96 45.24
CA ASP A 160 -33.40 -24.20 44.81
C ASP A 160 -32.66 -25.42 45.38
N ARG A 161 -31.32 -25.41 45.34
CA ARG A 161 -30.47 -26.40 46.03
C ARG A 161 -30.78 -26.49 47.52
N ARG A 162 -30.95 -25.36 48.21
CA ARG A 162 -31.35 -25.34 49.64
C ARG A 162 -32.74 -25.93 49.86
N ARG A 163 -33.71 -25.61 49.00
CA ARG A 163 -35.07 -26.18 49.09
C ARG A 163 -35.05 -27.70 48.92
N ASP A 164 -34.26 -28.23 47.99
CA ASP A 164 -34.19 -29.68 47.78
C ASP A 164 -33.40 -30.41 48.88
N ILE A 165 -32.38 -29.79 49.46
CA ILE A 165 -31.73 -30.31 50.68
C ILE A 165 -32.73 -30.33 51.84
N GLN A 166 -33.54 -29.30 52.00
CA GLN A 166 -34.55 -29.25 53.07
C GLN A 166 -35.60 -30.34 52.90
N LYS A 167 -36.20 -30.49 51.71
CA LYS A 167 -37.16 -31.57 51.41
C LYS A 167 -36.60 -32.97 51.73
N ARG A 168 -35.32 -33.22 51.43
CA ARG A 168 -34.67 -34.50 51.77
C ARG A 168 -34.57 -34.70 53.28
N LYS A 169 -34.13 -33.67 54.03
CA LYS A 169 -34.10 -33.71 55.50
C LYS A 169 -35.49 -33.94 56.09
N ASP A 170 -36.50 -33.26 55.57
CA ASP A 170 -37.89 -33.40 56.03
C ASP A 170 -38.38 -34.84 55.80
N ALA A 171 -38.13 -35.41 54.61
CA ALA A 171 -38.43 -36.81 54.31
C ALA A 171 -37.64 -37.81 55.17
N ASP A 172 -36.37 -37.55 55.48
CA ASP A 172 -35.56 -38.38 56.37
C ASP A 172 -36.09 -38.34 57.82
N VAL A 173 -36.56 -37.17 58.29
CA VAL A 173 -37.21 -36.98 59.59
C VAL A 173 -38.55 -37.72 59.64
N GLU A 174 -39.39 -37.59 58.61
CA GLU A 174 -40.64 -38.36 58.51
C GLU A 174 -40.39 -39.88 58.49
N ALA A 175 -39.41 -40.33 57.72
CA ALA A 175 -39.02 -41.74 57.68
C ALA A 175 -38.48 -42.21 59.04
N HIS A 176 -37.78 -41.35 59.79
CA HIS A 176 -37.35 -41.65 61.15
C HIS A 176 -38.53 -41.73 62.12
N ALA A 177 -39.49 -40.80 62.06
CA ALA A 177 -40.69 -40.83 62.89
C ALA A 177 -41.48 -42.14 62.68
N LYS A 178 -41.76 -42.49 61.42
CA LYS A 178 -42.43 -43.75 61.04
C LYS A 178 -41.67 -45.00 61.54
N ARG A 179 -40.33 -44.98 61.54
CA ARG A 179 -39.50 -46.06 62.13
C ARG A 179 -39.63 -46.14 63.66
N MET A 180 -39.77 -45.01 64.35
CA MET A 180 -39.95 -44.98 65.81
C MET A 180 -41.35 -45.44 66.21
N GLU A 181 -42.39 -45.02 65.49
CA GLU A 181 -43.77 -45.49 65.66
C GLU A 181 -43.86 -47.01 65.45
N ALA A 182 -43.30 -47.52 64.34
CA ALA A 182 -43.26 -48.96 64.08
C ALA A 182 -42.48 -49.74 65.15
N ARG A 183 -41.39 -49.16 65.68
CA ARG A 183 -40.65 -49.74 66.80
C ARG A 183 -41.49 -49.81 68.08
N GLN A 184 -42.22 -48.75 68.42
CA GLN A 184 -43.10 -48.73 69.59
C GLN A 184 -44.18 -49.82 69.51
N VAL A 185 -44.85 -49.95 68.36
CA VAL A 185 -45.85 -51.01 68.12
C VAL A 185 -45.24 -52.42 68.27
N LEU A 186 -44.00 -52.64 67.81
CA LEU A 186 -43.32 -53.92 67.99
C LEU A 186 -42.93 -54.18 69.45
N GLU A 187 -42.47 -53.16 70.18
CA GLU A 187 -42.19 -53.27 71.62
C GLU A 187 -43.49 -53.60 72.40
N GLU A 188 -44.60 -52.93 72.11
CA GLU A 188 -45.92 -53.26 72.66
C GLU A 188 -46.31 -54.71 72.40
N GLN A 189 -46.27 -55.17 71.14
CA GLN A 189 -46.56 -56.56 70.77
C GLN A 189 -45.67 -57.59 71.48
N ILE A 190 -44.39 -57.28 71.70
CA ILE A 190 -43.48 -58.15 72.46
C ILE A 190 -43.94 -58.23 73.92
N THR A 191 -44.30 -57.10 74.55
CA THR A 191 -44.83 -57.13 75.92
C THR A 191 -46.16 -57.87 76.03
N GLU A 192 -47.04 -57.79 75.02
CA GLU A 192 -48.29 -58.54 75.00
C GLU A 192 -48.06 -60.05 74.87
N ARG A 193 -47.19 -60.49 73.94
CA ARG A 193 -46.82 -61.91 73.82
C ARG A 193 -46.17 -62.43 75.09
N HIS A 194 -45.32 -61.64 75.74
CA HIS A 194 -44.71 -62.03 77.02
C HIS A 194 -45.78 -62.20 78.11
N LYS A 195 -46.74 -61.27 78.23
CA LYS A 195 -47.91 -61.40 79.12
C LYS A 195 -48.83 -62.57 78.76
N GLN A 196 -48.87 -63.01 77.50
CA GLN A 196 -49.60 -64.22 77.10
C GLN A 196 -48.83 -65.49 77.51
N SER A 197 -47.53 -65.56 77.24
CA SER A 197 -46.65 -66.67 77.66
C SER A 197 -46.71 -66.91 79.16
N ILE A 198 -46.67 -65.85 79.98
CA ILE A 198 -46.79 -65.95 81.45
C ILE A 198 -48.16 -66.56 81.83
N ARG A 199 -49.26 -66.12 81.21
CA ARG A 199 -50.60 -66.67 81.46
C ARG A 199 -50.73 -68.14 81.02
N GLU A 200 -50.04 -68.55 79.97
CA GLU A 200 -49.97 -69.96 79.55
C GLU A 200 -49.14 -70.82 80.52
N GLU A 201 -48.06 -70.29 81.08
CA GLU A 201 -47.27 -70.96 82.12
C GLU A 201 -48.08 -71.10 83.41
N GLU A 202 -48.74 -70.04 83.88
CA GLU A 202 -49.67 -70.07 85.01
C GLU A 202 -50.80 -71.11 84.80
N ALA A 203 -51.35 -71.21 83.58
CA ALA A 203 -52.37 -72.21 83.26
C ALA A 203 -51.82 -73.65 83.32
N LYS A 204 -50.61 -73.90 82.78
CA LYS A 204 -49.92 -75.20 82.86
C LYS A 204 -49.61 -75.59 84.31
N ASP A 205 -49.19 -74.64 85.14
CA ASP A 205 -48.95 -74.88 86.57
C ASP A 205 -50.23 -75.25 87.32
N ILE A 206 -51.36 -74.58 87.01
CA ILE A 206 -52.68 -74.94 87.55
C ILE A 206 -53.10 -76.35 87.10
N GLU A 207 -52.84 -76.73 85.86
CA GLU A 207 -53.11 -78.08 85.35
C GLU A 207 -52.22 -79.14 85.99
N ALA A 208 -50.91 -78.88 86.12
CA ALA A 208 -49.98 -79.75 86.82
C ALA A 208 -50.40 -79.96 88.29
N GLN A 209 -50.84 -78.90 88.98
CA GLN A 209 -51.38 -79.01 90.34
C GLN A 209 -52.69 -79.83 90.40
N LYS A 210 -53.57 -79.75 89.39
CA LYS A 210 -54.76 -80.62 89.30
C LYS A 210 -54.37 -82.07 89.09
N ILE A 211 -53.43 -82.34 88.18
CA ILE A 211 -52.90 -83.68 87.89
C ILE A 211 -52.24 -84.30 89.15
N LEU A 212 -51.42 -83.53 89.88
CA LEU A 212 -50.84 -83.97 91.16
C LEU A 212 -51.89 -84.30 92.23
N LYS A 213 -53.01 -83.56 92.29
CA LYS A 213 -54.13 -83.90 93.19
C LYS A 213 -54.81 -85.20 92.79
N ILE A 214 -54.97 -85.46 91.48
CA ILE A 214 -55.53 -86.72 90.96
C ILE A 214 -54.58 -87.89 91.26
N TYR A 215 -53.26 -87.74 91.07
CA TYR A 215 -52.29 -88.78 91.45
C TYR A 215 -52.35 -89.11 92.94
N LYS A 216 -52.43 -88.12 93.84
CA LYS A 216 -52.60 -88.36 95.28
C LYS A 216 -53.90 -89.08 95.63
N GLN A 217 -54.98 -88.84 94.87
CA GLN A 217 -56.23 -89.60 95.02
C GLN A 217 -56.04 -91.06 94.57
N TYR A 218 -55.34 -91.29 93.46
CA TYR A 218 -55.01 -92.64 93.00
C TYR A 218 -54.08 -93.39 93.96
N GLU A 219 -53.07 -92.75 94.57
CA GLU A 219 -52.21 -93.38 95.59
C GLU A 219 -53.04 -93.88 96.79
N VAL A 220 -54.01 -93.08 97.26
CA VAL A 220 -54.92 -93.47 98.36
C VAL A 220 -55.88 -94.58 97.93
N GLU A 221 -56.39 -94.56 96.69
CA GLU A 221 -57.18 -95.68 96.15
C GLU A 221 -56.36 -96.95 95.95
N GLU A 222 -55.10 -96.84 95.54
CA GLU A 222 -54.19 -97.97 95.35
C GLU A 222 -53.82 -98.60 96.68
N GLN A 223 -53.55 -97.81 97.72
CA GLN A 223 -53.38 -98.31 99.09
C GLN A 223 -54.62 -99.11 99.55
N ARG A 224 -55.83 -98.57 99.35
CA ARG A 224 -57.08 -99.30 99.66
C ARG A 224 -57.26 -100.58 98.81
N LYS A 225 -56.89 -100.54 97.53
CA LYS A 225 -56.90 -101.73 96.65
C LYS A 225 -55.86 -102.76 97.09
N TYR A 226 -54.70 -102.33 97.58
CA TYR A 226 -53.64 -103.20 98.11
C TYR A 226 -54.07 -103.88 99.42
N GLU A 227 -54.73 -103.16 100.34
CA GLU A 227 -55.35 -103.72 101.54
C GLU A 227 -56.41 -104.79 101.19
N GLN A 228 -57.35 -104.45 100.29
CA GLN A 228 -58.34 -105.40 99.78
C GLN A 228 -57.72 -106.58 99.02
N HIS A 229 -56.62 -106.36 98.31
CA HIS A 229 -55.87 -107.41 97.64
C HIS A 229 -55.20 -108.34 98.65
N LEU A 230 -54.64 -107.84 99.75
CA LEU A 230 -54.08 -108.65 100.84
C LEU A 230 -55.15 -109.55 101.50
N GLU A 231 -56.36 -109.05 101.69
CA GLU A 231 -57.49 -109.87 102.16
C GLU A 231 -57.85 -110.95 101.13
N LYS A 232 -58.07 -110.57 99.87
CA LYS A 232 -58.36 -111.52 98.77
C LYS A 232 -57.20 -112.49 98.50
N GLN A 233 -55.96 -112.13 98.80
CA GLN A 233 -54.79 -113.00 98.61
C GLN A 233 -54.74 -114.09 99.68
N LYS A 234 -55.21 -113.81 100.91
CA LYS A 234 -55.45 -114.86 101.92
C LYS A 234 -56.56 -115.82 101.48
N GLU A 235 -57.63 -115.31 100.89
CA GLU A 235 -58.73 -116.14 100.36
C GLU A 235 -58.30 -116.96 99.13
N THR A 236 -57.57 -116.37 98.19
CA THR A 236 -57.13 -117.04 96.95
C THR A 236 -55.93 -117.95 97.15
N MET A 237 -55.04 -117.73 98.14
CA MET A 237 -54.09 -118.78 98.56
C MET A 237 -54.80 -120.07 98.95
N ARG A 238 -56.00 -119.95 99.55
CA ARG A 238 -56.86 -121.09 99.92
C ARG A 238 -57.43 -121.81 98.70
N GLN A 239 -57.53 -121.14 97.54
CA GLN A 239 -58.10 -121.65 96.29
C GLN A 239 -57.05 -122.08 95.25
N VAL A 240 -55.91 -121.38 95.13
CA VAL A 240 -54.84 -121.71 94.16
C VAL A 240 -54.11 -123.00 94.54
N ALA A 241 -54.11 -123.35 95.83
CA ALA A 241 -53.78 -124.69 96.30
C ALA A 241 -54.65 -125.80 95.68
N GLN A 242 -55.80 -125.47 95.07
CA GLN A 242 -56.74 -126.40 94.41
C GLN A 242 -56.67 -126.38 92.87
N THR A 243 -55.91 -125.46 92.24
CA THR A 243 -55.97 -125.27 90.76
C THR A 243 -54.63 -125.41 90.02
N ASN A 244 -53.48 -125.28 90.70
CA ASN A 244 -52.17 -125.51 90.06
C ASN A 244 -51.97 -126.96 89.57
N GLU A 245 -52.87 -127.88 89.91
CA GLU A 245 -52.93 -129.25 89.38
C GLU A 245 -53.25 -129.32 87.86
N GLN A 246 -53.61 -128.24 87.16
CA GLN A 246 -54.32 -128.33 85.86
C GLN A 246 -53.60 -127.87 84.55
N ILE A 247 -52.64 -126.93 84.53
CA ILE A 247 -52.41 -126.06 83.31
C ILE A 247 -51.29 -126.44 82.30
N LYS A 248 -50.46 -127.46 82.56
CA LYS A 248 -49.11 -127.70 81.96
C LYS A 248 -49.02 -127.92 80.41
N SER A 249 -49.22 -126.88 79.56
CA SER A 249 -49.49 -126.98 78.08
C SER A 249 -48.71 -126.04 77.10
N MET A 250 -49.32 -125.47 76.03
CA MET A 250 -48.73 -125.24 74.67
C MET A 250 -48.62 -123.78 74.12
N LYS A 251 -47.66 -123.48 73.19
CA LYS A 251 -47.56 -122.32 72.23
C LYS A 251 -46.53 -122.62 71.09
N GLU A 252 -46.58 -121.99 69.88
CA GLU A 252 -45.50 -122.14 68.84
C GLU A 252 -45.33 -121.01 67.75
N GLN A 253 -45.06 -121.33 66.45
CA GLN A 253 -44.26 -120.59 65.40
C GLN A 253 -44.98 -119.73 64.32
N MET A 254 -44.22 -118.91 63.53
CA MET A 254 -44.44 -118.36 62.13
C MET A 254 -43.47 -117.17 61.74
N ALA A 255 -42.93 -117.00 60.48
CA ALA A 255 -42.43 -115.70 59.84
C ALA A 255 -41.65 -115.75 58.44
N ILE A 256 -41.50 -114.60 57.70
CA ILE A 256 -40.44 -114.12 56.70
C ILE A 256 -40.67 -114.04 55.12
N ARG A 257 -40.50 -112.84 54.47
CA ARG A 257 -39.91 -112.54 53.08
C ARG A 257 -40.05 -111.05 52.59
N ASN A 258 -39.11 -110.49 51.79
CA ASN A 258 -39.22 -109.39 50.75
C ASN A 258 -37.98 -108.43 50.62
N LYS A 259 -37.42 -108.19 49.40
CA LYS A 259 -36.67 -106.97 48.94
C LYS A 259 -36.23 -107.09 47.45
N LYS A 260 -35.85 -105.99 46.73
CA LYS A 260 -34.80 -105.97 45.66
C LYS A 260 -34.45 -104.59 44.97
N GLU A 261 -35.09 -104.20 43.85
CA GLU A 261 -34.40 -103.58 42.64
C GLU A 261 -34.56 -102.06 42.38
N GLU A 262 -33.48 -101.39 41.92
CA GLU A 262 -33.40 -99.95 41.54
C GLU A 262 -32.17 -99.60 40.62
N MET A 263 -32.19 -99.70 39.27
CA MET A 263 -31.11 -99.14 38.39
C MET A 263 -31.51 -98.91 36.90
N ALA A 264 -31.61 -97.66 36.38
CA ALA A 264 -31.88 -97.45 34.93
C ALA A 264 -31.49 -96.13 34.17
N ALA A 265 -31.40 -94.93 34.78
CA ALA A 265 -31.63 -93.67 34.00
C ALA A 265 -30.48 -92.61 33.96
N ALA A 266 -29.53 -92.68 33.01
CA ALA A 266 -28.37 -91.75 32.99
C ALA A 266 -27.71 -91.35 31.63
N ALA A 267 -28.39 -91.39 30.47
CA ALA A 267 -27.69 -91.43 29.15
C ALA A 267 -27.83 -90.25 28.13
N TYR A 268 -28.63 -89.19 28.34
CA TYR A 268 -29.10 -88.34 27.21
C TYR A 268 -28.32 -87.04 26.88
N LEU A 269 -27.49 -86.49 27.78
CA LEU A 269 -27.12 -85.05 27.75
C LEU A 269 -25.83 -84.64 26.98
N ARG A 270 -25.42 -85.36 25.91
CA ARG A 270 -24.07 -85.20 25.33
C ARG A 270 -23.96 -84.81 23.83
N LYS A 271 -25.00 -84.23 23.20
CA LYS A 271 -25.08 -84.16 21.71
C LYS A 271 -25.51 -82.84 21.02
N LYS A 272 -25.49 -81.67 21.69
CA LYS A 272 -26.11 -80.43 21.13
C LYS A 272 -25.26 -79.13 21.14
N ALA A 273 -23.95 -79.21 20.97
CA ALA A 273 -23.05 -78.05 21.17
C ALA A 273 -21.94 -77.88 20.11
N LEU A 274 -22.19 -78.22 18.83
CA LEU A 274 -21.12 -78.33 17.82
C LEU A 274 -21.45 -77.83 16.40
N GLU A 275 -22.44 -76.92 16.22
CA GLU A 275 -23.00 -76.66 14.87
C GLU A 275 -23.21 -75.19 14.43
N GLU A 276 -23.00 -74.15 15.27
CA GLU A 276 -23.42 -72.77 14.92
C GLU A 276 -22.32 -71.71 14.68
N GLU A 277 -21.04 -71.96 14.97
CA GLU A 277 -20.01 -70.88 14.96
C GLU A 277 -19.19 -70.73 13.66
N ALA A 278 -19.55 -71.45 12.58
CA ALA A 278 -18.68 -71.63 11.40
C ALA A 278 -19.12 -70.93 10.09
N LYS A 279 -20.04 -69.95 10.09
CA LYS A 279 -20.68 -69.46 8.84
C LYS A 279 -20.90 -67.94 8.65
N LEU A 280 -20.34 -67.04 9.47
CA LEU A 280 -20.81 -65.63 9.48
C LEU A 280 -19.76 -64.50 9.40
N GLN A 281 -18.48 -64.76 9.09
CA GLN A 281 -17.44 -63.69 9.08
C GLN A 281 -16.46 -63.64 7.88
N GLU A 282 -16.79 -64.23 6.72
CA GLU A 282 -15.90 -64.17 5.51
C GLU A 282 -16.42 -63.32 4.32
N GLU A 283 -17.73 -63.18 4.09
CA GLU A 283 -18.24 -62.67 2.79
C GLU A 283 -18.73 -61.20 2.77
N ALA A 284 -18.18 -60.32 3.62
CA ALA A 284 -18.50 -58.87 3.63
C ALA A 284 -17.48 -57.99 2.86
N ARG A 285 -16.91 -58.55 1.79
CA ARG A 285 -16.21 -57.94 0.65
C ARG A 285 -15.98 -56.41 0.66
N ILE A 286 -14.71 -56.04 0.62
CA ILE A 286 -14.04 -55.70 -0.67
C ILE A 286 -14.98 -55.00 -1.67
N ARG A 287 -15.29 -53.69 -1.46
CA ARG A 287 -15.89 -52.82 -2.50
C ARG A 287 -15.98 -51.30 -2.24
N LYS A 288 -15.34 -50.72 -1.21
CA LYS A 288 -15.56 -49.30 -0.83
C LYS A 288 -14.34 -48.43 -0.53
N SER A 289 -13.14 -48.80 -1.00
CA SER A 289 -11.90 -48.00 -0.77
C SER A 289 -11.10 -47.63 -2.02
N GLU A 290 -11.52 -48.01 -3.23
CA GLU A 290 -10.68 -47.89 -4.45
C GLU A 290 -11.18 -46.95 -5.56
N GLU A 291 -12.23 -46.13 -5.34
CA GLU A 291 -12.89 -45.43 -6.46
C GLU A 291 -13.10 -43.90 -6.31
N LEU A 292 -12.37 -43.22 -5.41
CA LEU A 292 -12.59 -41.76 -5.22
C LEU A 292 -11.34 -40.92 -4.87
N ARG A 293 -10.20 -41.21 -5.52
CA ARG A 293 -9.04 -40.27 -5.54
C ARG A 293 -8.33 -40.14 -6.89
N THR A 294 -9.03 -40.45 -7.98
CA THR A 294 -8.55 -40.49 -9.37
C THR A 294 -9.24 -39.46 -10.27
N ALA A 295 -9.30 -38.18 -9.86
CA ALA A 295 -10.06 -37.17 -10.64
C ALA A 295 -9.50 -35.74 -10.71
N LYS A 296 -8.54 -35.30 -9.86
CA LYS A 296 -8.31 -33.85 -9.69
C LYS A 296 -6.86 -33.37 -9.53
N LEU A 297 -5.97 -33.84 -10.40
CA LEU A 297 -4.71 -33.13 -10.72
C LEU A 297 -4.32 -33.20 -12.22
N ARG A 298 -5.31 -33.39 -13.11
CA ARG A 298 -5.24 -33.01 -14.53
C ARG A 298 -5.35 -31.48 -14.69
N ALA A 299 -4.48 -30.73 -14.01
CA ALA A 299 -4.57 -29.27 -13.91
C ALA A 299 -3.19 -28.57 -13.99
N GLN A 300 -2.16 -29.27 -14.44
CA GLN A 300 -0.78 -28.76 -14.56
C GLN A 300 -0.07 -29.20 -15.85
N GLN A 301 -0.86 -29.56 -16.86
CA GLN A 301 -0.43 -29.70 -18.26
C GLN A 301 -1.46 -28.96 -19.12
N GLU A 302 -1.03 -28.51 -20.31
CA GLU A 302 -1.89 -27.93 -21.37
C GLU A 302 -2.31 -26.44 -21.25
N LYS A 303 -1.33 -25.55 -21.00
CA LYS A 303 -1.17 -24.19 -21.57
C LYS A 303 -0.03 -23.46 -20.82
N ALA A 304 0.86 -22.70 -21.44
CA ALA A 304 1.04 -22.42 -22.86
C ALA A 304 2.51 -22.01 -23.14
N GLN A 305 2.95 -22.27 -24.36
CA GLN A 305 3.68 -21.30 -25.21
C GLN A 305 4.82 -20.49 -24.57
N ASP A 306 6.06 -20.94 -24.79
CA ASP A 306 7.14 -20.03 -25.19
C ASP A 306 8.10 -20.73 -26.18
N LYS A 307 7.63 -20.84 -27.43
CA LYS A 307 8.39 -21.33 -28.59
C LYS A 307 8.81 -20.15 -29.47
N GLN A 308 9.69 -19.25 -29.01
CA GLN A 308 10.07 -18.09 -29.86
C GLN A 308 11.41 -17.39 -29.56
N ALA A 309 12.46 -18.11 -29.12
CA ALA A 309 13.75 -17.48 -28.76
C ALA A 309 15.03 -18.12 -29.34
N ILE A 310 14.95 -19.15 -30.21
CA ILE A 310 16.13 -19.85 -30.76
C ILE A 310 15.97 -20.13 -32.27
N GLN A 311 15.83 -19.07 -33.08
CA GLN A 311 15.81 -19.15 -34.56
C GLN A 311 16.55 -17.98 -35.27
N ASP A 312 17.44 -17.25 -34.59
CA ASP A 312 18.09 -16.04 -35.14
C ASP A 312 19.63 -16.09 -35.18
N GLU A 313 20.22 -17.29 -35.29
CA GLU A 313 21.68 -17.49 -35.42
C GLU A 313 22.16 -17.93 -36.83
N PHE A 314 21.27 -18.00 -37.82
CA PHE A 314 21.58 -18.60 -39.14
C PHE A 314 21.56 -17.64 -40.35
N ARG A 315 21.72 -16.32 -40.14
CA ARG A 315 21.74 -15.30 -41.23
C ARG A 315 23.09 -14.59 -41.45
N ALA A 316 24.20 -15.10 -40.90
CA ALA A 316 25.50 -14.40 -40.91
C ALA A 316 26.59 -14.95 -41.87
N LYS A 317 26.27 -15.86 -42.81
CA LYS A 317 27.27 -16.44 -43.74
C LYS A 317 26.81 -16.51 -45.20
N LYS A 318 26.62 -15.34 -45.84
CA LYS A 318 26.35 -15.25 -47.30
C LYS A 318 26.84 -13.93 -47.95
N ALA A 319 28.12 -13.58 -47.73
CA ALA A 319 28.66 -12.27 -48.10
C ALA A 319 30.13 -12.29 -48.61
N TYR A 320 30.51 -13.27 -49.45
CA TYR A 320 31.91 -13.39 -49.93
C TYR A 320 32.09 -13.88 -51.38
N GLU A 321 31.09 -13.78 -52.25
CA GLU A 321 31.15 -14.32 -53.63
C GLU A 321 31.26 -13.24 -54.74
N GLU A 322 31.58 -11.98 -54.40
CA GLU A 322 31.48 -10.84 -55.35
C GLU A 322 32.83 -10.34 -55.93
N THR A 323 33.96 -10.98 -55.62
CA THR A 323 35.30 -10.35 -55.77
C THR A 323 36.13 -10.71 -57.03
N GLU A 324 35.66 -11.54 -57.97
CA GLU A 324 36.58 -12.22 -58.92
C GLU A 324 36.72 -11.65 -60.37
N LYS A 325 35.94 -10.65 -60.80
CA LYS A 325 35.68 -10.45 -62.26
C LYS A 325 36.58 -9.46 -63.06
N ASN A 326 37.65 -8.89 -62.51
CA ASN A 326 38.20 -7.60 -62.99
C ASN A 326 39.55 -7.57 -63.78
N THR A 327 40.17 -8.69 -64.19
CA THR A 327 41.65 -8.70 -64.42
C THR A 327 42.22 -8.99 -65.83
N ARG A 328 41.46 -9.02 -66.96
CA ARG A 328 41.97 -9.59 -68.25
C ARG A 328 41.89 -8.76 -69.56
N LEU A 329 41.87 -7.42 -69.56
CA LEU A 329 41.54 -6.63 -70.78
C LEU A 329 42.64 -5.72 -71.42
N ARG A 330 43.93 -5.79 -71.05
CA ARG A 330 44.85 -4.64 -71.20
C ARG A 330 45.91 -4.62 -72.36
N GLU A 331 46.24 -5.69 -73.07
CA GLU A 331 47.62 -5.83 -73.63
C GLU A 331 47.89 -5.73 -75.17
N LYS A 332 46.96 -5.33 -76.07
CA LYS A 332 47.11 -5.62 -77.53
C LYS A 332 47.39 -4.48 -78.56
N ARG A 333 47.73 -3.22 -78.21
CA ARG A 333 47.53 -2.07 -79.16
C ARG A 333 48.73 -1.38 -79.89
N ASP A 334 50.01 -1.68 -79.64
CA ASP A 334 51.06 -0.64 -79.82
C ASP A 334 52.03 -0.68 -81.04
N LYS A 335 51.90 -1.58 -82.04
CA LYS A 335 53.05 -1.87 -82.95
C LYS A 335 53.15 -1.16 -84.32
N GLU A 336 52.11 -0.55 -84.89
CA GLU A 336 52.07 -0.30 -86.35
C GLU A 336 52.63 1.06 -86.85
N ARG A 337 52.94 2.03 -85.98
CA ARG A 337 53.00 3.46 -86.37
C ARG A 337 54.29 3.99 -87.03
N LYS A 338 55.34 3.19 -87.26
CA LYS A 338 56.72 3.72 -87.42
C LYS A 338 57.23 4.05 -88.82
N ILE A 339 56.65 3.52 -89.91
CA ILE A 339 57.37 3.45 -91.20
C ILE A 339 57.06 4.62 -92.16
N ALA A 340 55.88 5.25 -92.09
CA ALA A 340 55.41 6.27 -93.04
C ALA A 340 56.14 7.64 -92.99
N LEU A 341 57.22 7.77 -92.22
CA LEU A 341 57.73 9.05 -91.73
C LEU A 341 58.75 9.75 -92.66
N MET A 342 59.51 8.99 -93.46
CA MET A 342 60.83 9.47 -93.91
C MET A 342 60.86 10.24 -95.23
N GLN A 343 59.94 9.97 -96.17
CA GLN A 343 59.97 10.60 -97.51
C GLN A 343 59.34 12.01 -97.57
N SER A 344 58.58 12.41 -96.54
CA SER A 344 58.07 13.79 -96.38
C SER A 344 59.20 14.83 -96.41
N ILE A 345 60.30 14.49 -95.72
CA ILE A 345 61.28 15.41 -95.14
C ILE A 345 61.96 16.34 -96.16
N LEU A 346 62.06 15.95 -97.43
CA LEU A 346 62.80 16.73 -98.46
C LEU A 346 61.93 17.74 -99.21
N GLN A 347 60.67 17.44 -99.52
CA GLN A 347 59.77 18.46 -100.08
C GLN A 347 59.42 19.53 -99.05
N ASP A 348 59.40 19.14 -97.78
CA ASP A 348 59.22 20.04 -96.64
C ASP A 348 60.30 21.14 -96.61
N ARG A 349 61.53 20.85 -97.07
CA ARG A 349 62.69 21.76 -96.93
C ARG A 349 62.67 22.99 -97.84
N LYS A 350 62.11 22.91 -99.05
CA LYS A 350 61.92 24.08 -99.93
C LYS A 350 60.62 24.83 -99.65
N LYS A 351 59.58 24.12 -99.20
CA LYS A 351 58.40 24.75 -98.62
C LYS A 351 58.81 25.55 -97.38
N GLN A 352 59.71 25.01 -96.54
CA GLN A 352 60.24 25.65 -95.34
C GLN A 352 60.80 27.06 -95.60
N GLU A 353 61.65 27.30 -96.60
CA GLU A 353 62.27 28.64 -96.76
C GLU A 353 61.25 29.74 -97.12
N ALA A 354 60.39 29.50 -98.12
CA ALA A 354 59.32 30.43 -98.48
C ALA A 354 58.28 30.58 -97.36
N PHE A 355 57.95 29.46 -96.70
CA PHE A 355 57.15 29.45 -95.49
C PHE A 355 57.82 30.29 -94.40
N HIS A 356 59.12 30.18 -94.14
CA HIS A 356 59.82 30.90 -93.07
C HIS A 356 59.79 32.42 -93.26
N VAL A 357 59.78 32.94 -94.48
CA VAL A 357 59.67 34.39 -94.74
C VAL A 357 58.25 34.90 -94.53
N GLU A 358 57.24 34.26 -95.13
CA GLU A 358 55.84 34.60 -94.84
C GLU A 358 55.49 34.38 -93.37
N HIS A 359 56.00 33.31 -92.77
CA HIS A 359 55.85 32.96 -91.37
C HIS A 359 56.57 33.99 -90.49
N ALA A 360 57.75 34.52 -90.84
CA ALA A 360 58.37 35.60 -90.07
C ALA A 360 57.54 36.89 -90.08
N GLN A 361 56.89 37.22 -91.21
CA GLN A 361 55.99 38.38 -91.29
C GLN A 361 54.66 38.14 -90.56
N ARG A 362 54.04 36.96 -90.75
CA ARG A 362 52.85 36.52 -89.99
C ARG A 362 53.15 36.43 -88.50
N MET A 363 54.32 35.92 -88.10
CA MET A 363 54.77 35.89 -86.71
C MET A 363 54.88 37.30 -86.16
N ARG A 364 55.57 38.25 -86.80
CA ARG A 364 55.60 39.65 -86.29
C ARG A 364 54.21 40.29 -86.17
N ALA A 365 53.29 39.98 -87.09
CA ALA A 365 51.90 40.45 -87.02
C ALA A 365 51.06 39.70 -85.96
N LEU A 366 51.39 38.44 -85.67
CA LEU A 366 50.84 37.66 -84.57
C LEU A 366 51.41 38.16 -83.23
N ASP A 367 52.72 38.36 -83.11
CA ASP A 367 53.46 38.88 -81.96
C ASP A 367 52.85 40.22 -81.52
N ALA A 368 52.72 41.18 -82.43
CA ALA A 368 52.09 42.48 -82.15
C ALA A 368 50.60 42.38 -81.76
N ASN A 369 49.89 41.33 -82.22
CA ASN A 369 48.53 41.05 -81.77
C ASN A 369 48.51 40.29 -80.44
N THR A 370 49.47 39.40 -80.16
CA THR A 370 49.59 38.69 -78.89
C THR A 370 50.03 39.61 -77.77
N ASP A 371 50.84 40.64 -78.05
CA ASP A 371 51.19 41.68 -77.09
C ASP A 371 49.96 42.51 -76.71
N ARG A 372 49.14 42.92 -77.71
CA ARG A 372 47.85 43.60 -77.48
C ARG A 372 46.85 42.72 -76.74
N ILE A 373 46.76 41.44 -77.09
CA ILE A 373 45.92 40.45 -76.41
C ILE A 373 46.46 40.17 -74.99
N GLY A 374 47.78 40.24 -74.79
CA GLY A 374 48.46 40.14 -73.50
C GLY A 374 48.07 41.30 -72.60
N GLN A 375 48.26 42.53 -73.05
CA GLN A 375 47.82 43.74 -72.33
C GLN A 375 46.32 43.69 -71.99
N GLN A 376 45.46 43.32 -72.94
CA GLN A 376 44.03 43.15 -72.67
C GLN A 376 43.71 42.01 -71.70
N LYS A 377 44.52 40.94 -71.64
CA LYS A 377 44.39 39.87 -70.65
C LYS A 377 44.84 40.34 -69.27
N ASP A 378 45.97 41.05 -69.19
CA ASP A 378 46.51 41.57 -67.93
C ASP A 378 45.57 42.61 -67.31
N GLU A 379 45.00 43.52 -68.13
CA GLU A 379 43.96 44.46 -67.70
C GLU A 379 42.69 43.73 -67.23
N ARG A 380 42.24 42.69 -67.95
CA ARG A 380 41.06 41.90 -67.57
C ARG A 380 41.31 41.09 -66.29
N GLU A 381 42.48 40.48 -66.12
CA GLU A 381 42.83 39.74 -64.91
C GLU A 381 43.04 40.70 -63.73
N TYR A 382 43.62 41.89 -63.93
CA TYR A 382 43.69 42.93 -62.89
C TYR A 382 42.30 43.42 -62.45
N GLN A 383 41.40 43.69 -63.40
CA GLN A 383 40.00 44.03 -63.09
C GLN A 383 39.26 42.89 -62.40
N ARG A 384 39.48 41.64 -62.85
CA ARG A 384 38.92 40.43 -62.24
C ARG A 384 39.42 40.21 -60.81
N LEU A 385 40.71 40.37 -60.56
CA LEU A 385 41.30 40.27 -59.22
C LEU A 385 40.74 41.35 -58.29
N LYS A 386 40.64 42.61 -58.74
CA LYS A 386 39.97 43.68 -57.98
C LYS A 386 38.50 43.40 -57.71
N ALA A 387 37.76 42.89 -58.69
CA ALA A 387 36.36 42.52 -58.52
C ALA A 387 36.18 41.34 -57.54
N VAL A 388 37.08 40.36 -57.56
CA VAL A 388 37.12 39.25 -56.60
C VAL A 388 37.48 39.74 -55.20
N GLU A 389 38.44 40.65 -55.05
CA GLU A 389 38.82 41.24 -53.76
C GLU A 389 37.70 42.11 -53.17
N ALA A 390 37.04 42.94 -53.99
CA ALA A 390 35.88 43.72 -53.58
C ALA A 390 34.71 42.82 -53.17
N ALA A 391 34.38 41.81 -53.98
CA ALA A 391 33.34 40.84 -53.65
C ALA A 391 33.67 39.98 -52.43
N ALA A 392 34.95 39.73 -52.14
CA ALA A 392 35.38 39.08 -50.90
C ALA A 392 35.12 39.99 -49.69
N LYS A 393 35.55 41.26 -49.74
CA LYS A 393 35.31 42.24 -48.66
C LYS A 393 33.82 42.48 -48.41
N GLU A 394 32.99 42.53 -49.45
CA GLU A 394 31.53 42.63 -49.30
C GLU A 394 30.94 41.37 -48.66
N ARG A 395 31.40 40.17 -49.01
CA ARG A 395 30.98 38.92 -48.35
C ARG A 395 31.38 38.90 -46.88
N ASP A 396 32.61 39.31 -46.55
CA ASP A 396 33.11 39.35 -45.18
C ASP A 396 32.33 40.38 -44.33
N HIS A 397 32.00 41.54 -44.90
CA HIS A 397 31.17 42.54 -44.22
C HIS A 397 29.75 42.03 -43.98
N ASN A 398 29.09 41.48 -45.02
CA ASN A 398 27.76 40.89 -44.90
C ASN A 398 27.74 39.72 -43.91
N HIS A 399 28.80 38.91 -43.86
CA HIS A 399 28.94 37.84 -42.88
C HIS A 399 29.12 38.38 -41.45
N GLY A 400 29.90 39.45 -41.29
CA GLY A 400 30.04 40.17 -40.01
C GLY A 400 28.71 40.72 -39.49
N ASP A 401 27.91 41.34 -40.35
CA ASP A 401 26.58 41.86 -40.00
C ASP A 401 25.61 40.73 -39.61
N LEU A 402 25.62 39.62 -40.34
CA LEU A 402 24.84 38.42 -40.00
C LEU A 402 25.27 37.81 -38.66
N LEU A 403 26.58 37.78 -38.36
CA LEU A 403 27.10 37.33 -37.07
C LEU A 403 26.67 38.26 -35.93
N GLN A 404 26.71 39.58 -36.11
CA GLN A 404 26.23 40.54 -35.12
C GLN A 404 24.73 40.35 -34.84
N GLN A 405 23.90 40.25 -35.88
CA GLN A 405 22.48 39.94 -35.74
C GLN A 405 22.24 38.60 -35.03
N GLN A 406 23.04 37.57 -35.33
CA GLN A 406 22.96 36.27 -34.66
C GLN A 406 23.33 36.37 -33.17
N ILE A 407 24.34 37.16 -32.80
CA ILE A 407 24.73 37.42 -31.41
C ILE A 407 23.58 38.14 -30.69
N GLU A 408 23.07 39.24 -31.22
CA GLU A 408 21.95 39.98 -30.64
C GLU A 408 20.69 39.11 -30.44
N LEU A 409 20.32 38.32 -31.45
CA LEU A 409 19.18 37.40 -31.36
C LEU A 409 19.41 36.31 -30.30
N ASN A 410 20.63 35.79 -30.16
CA ASN A 410 20.98 34.82 -29.13
C ASN A 410 20.98 35.44 -27.73
N GLU A 411 21.45 36.67 -27.56
CA GLU A 411 21.36 37.40 -26.30
C GLU A 411 19.92 37.69 -25.91
N GLN A 412 19.09 38.18 -26.85
CA GLN A 412 17.66 38.37 -26.63
C GLN A 412 16.95 37.06 -26.26
N ARG A 413 17.30 35.93 -26.89
CA ARG A 413 16.78 34.60 -26.52
C ARG A 413 17.20 34.22 -25.10
N ARG A 414 18.47 34.39 -24.73
CA ARG A 414 18.99 34.13 -23.37
C ARG A 414 18.31 34.99 -22.32
N MET A 415 18.10 36.29 -22.60
CA MET A 415 17.40 37.20 -21.68
C MET A 415 15.92 36.82 -21.54
N LYS A 416 15.22 36.49 -22.64
CA LYS A 416 13.83 36.00 -22.60
C LYS A 416 13.71 34.68 -21.83
N ALA A 417 14.64 33.74 -22.01
CA ALA A 417 14.68 32.48 -21.26
C ALA A 417 14.84 32.73 -19.75
N LYS A 418 15.81 33.55 -19.33
CA LYS A 418 16.00 33.93 -17.91
C LYS A 418 14.76 34.61 -17.31
N MET A 419 14.10 35.50 -18.06
CA MET A 419 12.87 36.14 -17.60
C MET A 419 11.71 35.14 -17.47
N PHE A 420 11.64 34.14 -18.35
CA PHE A 420 10.67 33.05 -18.28
C PHE A 420 10.93 32.16 -17.05
N GLU A 421 12.16 31.69 -16.85
CA GLU A 421 12.59 30.93 -15.67
C GLU A 421 12.26 31.65 -14.34
N GLN A 422 12.51 32.98 -14.27
CA GLN A 422 12.17 33.78 -13.09
C GLN A 422 10.66 33.92 -12.86
N ASN A 423 9.88 34.04 -13.94
CA ASN A 423 8.41 34.12 -13.84
C ASN A 423 7.80 32.76 -13.47
N ASP A 424 8.32 31.66 -14.00
CA ASP A 424 7.93 30.30 -13.63
C ASP A 424 8.27 30.01 -12.17
N ALA A 425 9.46 30.40 -11.70
CA ALA A 425 9.83 30.28 -10.29
C ALA A 425 8.89 31.08 -9.37
N LYS A 426 8.58 32.34 -9.72
CA LYS A 426 7.56 33.15 -9.01
C LYS A 426 6.18 32.49 -9.03
N PHE A 427 5.77 31.90 -10.16
CA PHE A 427 4.49 31.23 -10.31
C PHE A 427 4.39 29.96 -9.45
N LEU A 428 5.45 29.14 -9.43
CA LEU A 428 5.55 27.95 -8.59
C LEU A 428 5.52 28.30 -7.09
N GLN A 429 6.29 29.31 -6.66
CA GLN A 429 6.24 29.83 -5.29
C GLN A 429 4.83 30.31 -4.93
N LYS A 430 4.20 31.10 -5.82
CA LYS A 430 2.82 31.57 -5.62
C LYS A 430 1.87 30.39 -5.47
N LYS A 431 1.93 29.39 -6.36
CA LYS A 431 1.11 28.17 -6.31
C LYS A 431 1.27 27.41 -5.00
N ALA A 432 2.51 27.15 -4.56
CA ALA A 432 2.80 26.48 -3.28
C ALA A 432 2.24 27.26 -2.06
N MET A 433 2.30 28.60 -2.10
CA MET A 433 1.64 29.44 -1.09
C MET A 433 0.11 29.29 -1.10
N LYS A 434 -0.53 29.22 -2.28
CA LYS A 434 -1.99 28.96 -2.39
C LYS A 434 -2.36 27.59 -1.80
N GLU A 435 -1.60 26.57 -2.15
CA GLU A 435 -1.79 25.18 -1.71
C GLU A 435 -1.60 25.04 -0.19
N SER A 436 -0.60 25.73 0.37
CA SER A 436 -0.37 25.83 1.82
C SER A 436 -1.54 26.53 2.55
N ILE A 437 -2.03 27.67 2.01
CA ILE A 437 -3.19 28.39 2.56
C ILE A 437 -4.45 27.51 2.51
N LEU A 438 -4.69 26.81 1.41
CA LEU A 438 -5.83 25.89 1.26
C LEU A 438 -5.76 24.76 2.29
N ALA A 439 -4.59 24.14 2.44
CA ALA A 439 -4.42 23.04 3.39
C ALA A 439 -4.59 23.50 4.84
N GLU A 440 -4.13 24.69 5.19
CA GLU A 440 -4.35 25.28 6.52
C GLU A 440 -5.83 25.57 6.80
N LYS A 441 -6.59 26.07 5.81
CA LYS A 441 -8.06 26.19 5.94
C LYS A 441 -8.72 24.84 6.16
N VAL A 442 -8.36 23.81 5.39
CA VAL A 442 -8.92 22.47 5.54
C VAL A 442 -8.56 21.89 6.91
N ARG A 443 -7.36 22.15 7.44
CA ARG A 443 -6.95 21.77 8.79
C ARG A 443 -7.83 22.43 9.86
N LEU A 444 -8.11 23.73 9.75
CA LEU A 444 -8.96 24.46 10.69
C LEU A 444 -10.43 24.05 10.59
N ASP A 445 -10.98 23.88 9.38
CA ASP A 445 -12.35 23.41 9.16
C ASP A 445 -12.54 21.94 9.63
N THR A 446 -11.57 21.06 9.40
CA THR A 446 -11.61 19.68 9.93
C THR A 446 -11.50 19.65 11.45
N LEU A 447 -10.64 20.46 12.07
CA LEU A 447 -10.60 20.63 13.53
C LEU A 447 -11.97 21.07 14.07
N GLN A 448 -12.55 22.14 13.54
CA GLN A 448 -13.88 22.63 13.96
C GLN A 448 -14.98 21.57 13.75
N LYS A 449 -14.92 20.77 12.67
CA LYS A 449 -15.87 19.67 12.43
C LYS A 449 -15.72 18.53 13.44
N LEU A 450 -14.51 18.25 13.93
CA LEU A 450 -14.26 17.23 14.95
C LEU A 450 -14.61 17.73 16.35
N GLU A 451 -14.27 18.98 16.69
CA GLU A 451 -14.70 19.65 17.93
C GLU A 451 -16.23 19.67 18.03
N LYS A 452 -16.95 20.04 16.95
CA LYS A 452 -18.43 19.98 16.87
C LYS A 452 -19.02 18.57 16.99
N ARG A 453 -18.24 17.53 16.71
CA ARG A 453 -18.64 16.11 16.88
C ARG A 453 -18.35 15.59 18.30
N GLY A 454 -17.77 16.42 19.18
CA GLY A 454 -17.39 16.01 20.53
C GLY A 454 -16.19 15.06 20.57
N VAL A 455 -15.29 15.12 19.58
CA VAL A 455 -14.02 14.38 19.64
C VAL A 455 -13.14 14.99 20.74
N PRO A 456 -12.64 14.20 21.71
CA PRO A 456 -11.76 14.72 22.76
C PRO A 456 -10.50 15.41 22.21
N GLU A 457 -10.17 16.57 22.80
CA GLU A 457 -9.02 17.41 22.40
C GLU A 457 -7.69 16.64 22.39
N GLU A 458 -7.56 15.59 23.20
CA GLU A 458 -6.36 14.73 23.24
C GLU A 458 -6.03 14.11 21.89
N TYR A 459 -7.04 13.65 21.15
CA TYR A 459 -6.86 13.07 19.81
C TYR A 459 -6.73 14.14 18.71
N LEU A 460 -7.10 15.40 19.00
CA LEU A 460 -6.94 16.52 18.09
C LEU A 460 -5.55 17.17 18.16
N ARG A 461 -4.74 16.86 19.18
CA ARG A 461 -3.40 17.43 19.40
C ARG A 461 -2.48 17.32 18.18
N ASP A 462 -2.46 16.18 17.51
CA ASP A 462 -1.57 15.96 16.36
C ASP A 462 -2.00 16.77 15.13
N LEU A 463 -3.32 16.85 14.88
CA LEU A 463 -3.89 17.69 13.82
C LEU A 463 -3.72 19.20 14.14
N ARG A 464 -3.81 19.58 15.42
CA ARG A 464 -3.56 20.94 15.90
C ARG A 464 -2.08 21.35 15.81
N ARG A 465 -1.15 20.41 16.01
CA ARG A 465 0.31 20.60 15.93
C ARG A 465 0.91 20.44 14.54
N MET A 466 0.18 19.88 13.58
CA MET A 466 0.63 19.72 12.20
C MET A 466 1.01 21.08 11.59
N LYS A 467 2.29 21.23 11.24
CA LYS A 467 2.80 22.37 10.48
C LYS A 467 2.67 22.09 8.98
N ILE A 468 2.14 23.06 8.26
CA ILE A 468 2.01 23.05 6.80
C ILE A 468 3.03 24.05 6.27
N ASN A 469 3.99 23.54 5.50
CA ASN A 469 5.06 24.31 4.87
C ASN A 469 4.89 24.24 3.35
N GLU A 470 5.43 25.21 2.62
CA GLU A 470 5.41 25.25 1.14
C GLU A 470 5.99 23.99 0.46
N SER A 471 6.88 23.27 1.14
CA SER A 471 7.47 22.00 0.64
C SER A 471 6.57 20.77 0.81
N ASN A 472 5.56 20.86 1.67
CA ASN A 472 4.72 19.73 2.11
C ASN A 472 3.23 19.99 1.84
N ALA A 473 2.90 21.11 1.21
CA ALA A 473 1.57 21.48 0.75
C ALA A 473 1.16 20.50 -0.36
#